data_AF-A0A419I986-F1
#
_entry.id   AF-A0A419I986-F1
#
_cell.length_a   1.000
_cell.length_b   1.000
_cell.length_c   1.000
_cell.angle_alpha   90.00
_cell.angle_beta   90.00
_cell.angle_gamma   90.00
#
_symmetry.space_group_name_H-M   'P 1'
#
loop_
_entity.id
_entity.type
_entity.pdbx_description
1 polymer ?
#
loop_
_entity_poly.entity_id
_entity_poly.type
_entity_poly.pdbx_seq_one_letter_code
_entity_poly.pdbx_strand_id
1 'polypeptide(L)'
;MTTMYVIPVTAAMQRWSVSVEAGVALFACAPSIEDHTAVRVLPRMWPGRGLGVAGTDVAGLLASVGEVMKTPLYWISRHELARSWDAEPWTAARQDPDDGFVYVSGPCGRADGSVGYRPVYHLPVALAEVRGLRIRLGAHLGAGSLV
;
A
#
# COMPACT_ATOMS: atom_id res chain seq x y z
N MET A 1 24.47 -6.24 -4.38
CA MET A 1 23.41 -7.12 -3.85
C MET A 1 22.63 -6.30 -2.84
N THR A 2 21.39 -5.93 -3.14
CA THR A 2 20.56 -5.18 -2.19
C THR A 2 19.91 -6.19 -1.26
N THR A 3 20.14 -6.09 0.05
CA THR A 3 19.57 -7.02 1.02
C THR A 3 18.08 -6.76 1.16
N MET A 4 17.27 -7.76 0.85
CA MET A 4 15.83 -7.76 1.13
C MET A 4 15.62 -7.97 2.64
N TYR A 5 14.87 -7.06 3.27
CA TYR A 5 14.47 -7.16 4.68
C TYR A 5 13.01 -7.58 4.76
N VAL A 6 12.73 -8.77 5.28
CA VAL A 6 11.36 -9.26 5.47
C VAL A 6 10.86 -8.80 6.84
N ILE A 7 9.71 -8.13 6.87
CA ILE A 7 9.06 -7.73 8.11
C ILE A 7 8.26 -8.93 8.65
N PRO A 8 8.43 -9.31 9.93
CA PRO A 8 7.64 -10.38 10.53
C PRO A 8 6.14 -10.11 10.42
N VAL A 9 5.39 -11.10 9.94
CA VAL A 9 3.93 -11.01 9.82
C VAL A 9 3.30 -10.98 11.22
N THR A 10 2.34 -10.07 11.42
CA THR A 10 1.53 -9.98 12.64
C THR A 10 0.07 -10.31 12.33
N ALA A 11 -0.70 -10.71 13.34
CA ALA A 11 -2.13 -11.00 13.16
C ALA A 11 -2.92 -9.80 12.59
N ALA A 12 -2.53 -8.57 12.94
CA ALA A 12 -3.17 -7.35 12.46
C ALA A 12 -2.96 -7.11 10.94
N MET A 13 -1.90 -7.68 10.35
CA MET A 13 -1.63 -7.59 8.92
C MET A 13 -2.56 -8.49 8.09
N GLN A 14 -3.30 -9.39 8.74
CA GLN A 14 -4.22 -10.32 8.09
C GLN A 14 -3.50 -11.12 6.99
N ARG A 15 -3.96 -11.04 5.74
CA ARG A 15 -3.34 -11.73 4.59
C ARG A 15 -2.19 -10.97 3.92
N TRP A 16 -1.82 -9.81 4.48
CA TRP A 16 -0.70 -9.03 3.98
C TRP A 16 0.62 -9.50 4.58
N SER A 17 1.66 -9.47 3.76
CA SER A 17 3.04 -9.49 4.20
C SER A 17 3.78 -8.33 3.55
N VAL A 18 4.94 -7.97 4.09
CA VAL A 18 5.73 -6.88 3.53
C VAL A 18 7.22 -7.15 3.67
N SER A 19 7.93 -6.79 2.62
CA SER A 19 9.38 -6.78 2.57
C SER A 19 9.89 -5.43 2.09
N VAL A 20 11.08 -5.06 2.50
CA VAL A 20 11.73 -3.82 2.10
C VAL A 20 12.99 -4.14 1.29
N GLU A 21 13.09 -3.57 0.10
CA GLU A 21 14.25 -3.71 -0.78
C GLU A 21 14.50 -2.38 -1.50
N ALA A 22 15.76 -1.94 -1.60
CA ALA A 22 16.17 -0.78 -2.38
C ALA A 22 15.35 0.51 -2.11
N GLY A 23 14.96 0.76 -0.86
CA GLY A 23 14.15 1.93 -0.49
C GLY A 23 12.67 1.83 -0.88
N VAL A 24 12.19 0.63 -1.21
CA VAL A 24 10.80 0.33 -1.57
C VAL A 24 10.25 -0.72 -0.61
N ALA A 25 9.06 -0.47 -0.07
CA ALA A 25 8.24 -1.48 0.59
C ALA A 25 7.39 -2.21 -0.47
N LEU A 26 7.52 -3.53 -0.51
CA LEU A 26 6.72 -4.43 -1.34
C LEU A 26 5.65 -5.07 -0.46
N PHE A 27 4.43 -4.56 -0.53
CA PHE A 27 3.29 -5.15 0.16
C PHE A 27 2.73 -6.28 -0.70
N ALA A 28 2.83 -7.52 -0.21
CA ALA A 28 2.28 -8.68 -0.88
C ALA A 28 0.92 -9.02 -0.26
N CYS A 29 -0.08 -9.24 -1.12
CA CYS A 29 -1.38 -9.72 -0.69
C CYS A 29 -1.46 -11.20 -1.02
N ALA A 30 -1.40 -12.07 -0.01
CA ALA A 30 -1.55 -13.50 -0.25
C ALA A 30 -2.96 -13.77 -0.81
N PRO A 31 -3.10 -14.48 -1.95
CA PRO A 31 -4.41 -15.01 -2.31
C PRO A 31 -4.84 -15.99 -1.22
N SER A 32 -6.14 -16.06 -0.91
CA SER A 32 -6.62 -17.23 -0.17
C SER A 32 -6.32 -18.44 -1.05
N ILE A 33 -5.46 -19.31 -0.56
CA ILE A 33 -5.13 -20.58 -1.20
C ILE A 33 -6.48 -21.25 -1.50
N GLU A 34 -6.78 -21.52 -2.78
CA GLU A 34 -8.06 -22.03 -3.33
C GLU A 34 -9.06 -21.03 -3.97
N ASP A 35 -8.68 -19.80 -4.35
CA ASP A 35 -9.67 -18.90 -4.99
C ASP A 35 -9.43 -18.64 -6.49
N HIS A 36 -10.24 -19.28 -7.33
CA HIS A 36 -10.27 -19.03 -8.79
C HIS A 36 -10.84 -17.63 -9.11
N THR A 37 -11.41 -16.95 -8.11
CA THR A 37 -11.83 -15.56 -8.15
C THR A 37 -10.78 -14.61 -7.58
N ALA A 38 -9.54 -15.06 -7.34
CA ALA A 38 -8.43 -14.25 -6.84
C ALA A 38 -8.32 -12.89 -7.55
N VAL A 39 -8.53 -12.83 -8.86
CA VAL A 39 -8.54 -11.58 -9.64
C VAL A 39 -9.54 -10.53 -9.11
N ARG A 40 -10.68 -10.95 -8.54
CA ARG A 40 -11.70 -10.07 -7.95
C ARG A 40 -11.26 -9.49 -6.60
N VAL A 41 -10.36 -10.16 -5.89
CA VAL A 41 -9.92 -9.78 -4.54
C VAL A 41 -8.46 -9.32 -4.49
N LEU A 42 -7.68 -9.50 -5.55
CA LEU A 42 -6.31 -8.99 -5.62
C LEU A 42 -6.32 -7.45 -5.57
N PRO A 43 -5.32 -6.84 -4.93
CA PRO A 43 -5.14 -5.41 -5.03
C PRO A 43 -4.94 -5.02 -6.49
N ARG A 44 -5.27 -3.77 -6.79
CA ARG A 44 -5.13 -3.19 -8.12
C ARG A 44 -4.07 -2.10 -8.08
N MET A 45 -3.29 -2.00 -9.15
CA MET A 45 -2.30 -0.95 -9.30
C MET A 45 -2.49 -0.26 -10.64
N TRP A 46 -2.37 1.06 -10.64
CA TRP A 46 -2.05 1.84 -11.84
C TRP A 46 -0.64 2.40 -11.65
N PRO A 47 0.38 1.88 -12.37
CA PRO A 47 1.77 2.24 -12.16
C PRO A 47 2.02 3.76 -12.13
N GLY A 48 2.59 4.25 -11.03
CA GLY A 48 2.87 5.66 -10.76
C GLY A 48 1.64 6.55 -10.52
N ARG A 49 0.43 5.98 -10.47
CA ARG A 49 -0.83 6.74 -10.40
C ARG A 49 -1.70 6.38 -9.21
N GLY A 50 -1.61 5.15 -8.70
CA GLY A 50 -2.31 4.78 -7.47
C GLY A 50 -2.46 3.29 -7.27
N LEU A 51 -3.20 2.97 -6.21
CA LEU A 51 -3.57 1.61 -5.84
C LEU A 51 -5.06 1.52 -5.48
N GLY A 52 -5.60 0.32 -5.61
CA GLY A 52 -6.92 -0.07 -5.15
C GLY A 52 -6.81 -1.33 -4.31
N VAL A 53 -7.57 -1.39 -3.21
CA VAL A 53 -7.64 -2.58 -2.33
C VAL A 53 -9.09 -2.86 -2.00
N ALA A 54 -9.49 -4.12 -1.90
CA ALA A 54 -10.83 -4.44 -1.43
C ALA A 54 -11.05 -3.84 -0.03
N GLY A 55 -12.24 -3.30 0.22
CA GLY A 55 -12.54 -2.60 1.49
C GLY A 55 -12.21 -3.43 2.73
N THR A 56 -12.40 -4.75 2.65
CA THR A 56 -12.09 -5.72 3.72
C THR A 56 -10.60 -5.82 4.05
N ASP A 57 -9.72 -5.46 3.13
CA ASP A 57 -8.25 -5.59 3.27
C ASP A 57 -7.55 -4.30 3.69
N VAL A 58 -8.27 -3.18 3.73
CA VAL A 58 -7.71 -1.86 4.05
C VAL A 58 -7.08 -1.85 5.43
N ALA A 59 -7.71 -2.50 6.42
CA ALA A 59 -7.20 -2.57 7.78
C ALA A 59 -5.87 -3.35 7.85
N GLY A 60 -5.77 -4.49 7.15
CA GLY A 60 -4.53 -5.28 7.07
C GLY A 60 -3.40 -4.55 6.35
N LEU A 61 -3.72 -3.82 5.28
CA LEU A 61 -2.75 -2.96 4.58
C LEU A 61 -2.25 -1.83 5.49
N LEU A 62 -3.16 -1.15 6.22
CA LEU A 62 -2.79 -0.09 7.16
C LEU A 62 -1.89 -0.61 8.29
N ALA A 63 -2.18 -1.81 8.82
CA ALA A 63 -1.31 -2.45 9.82
C ALA A 63 0.08 -2.75 9.24
N SER A 64 0.16 -3.28 8.02
CA SER A 64 1.42 -3.56 7.33
C SER A 64 2.25 -2.30 7.10
N VAL A 65 1.60 -1.20 6.68
CA VAL A 65 2.21 0.13 6.57
C VAL A 65 2.76 0.59 7.93
N GLY A 66 2.05 0.30 9.01
CA GLY A 66 2.51 0.56 10.37
C GLY A 66 3.77 -0.21 10.74
N GLU A 67 3.88 -1.48 10.37
CA GLU A 67 5.09 -2.28 10.62
C GLU A 67 6.30 -1.74 9.82
N VAL A 68 6.11 -1.32 8.57
CA VAL A 68 7.18 -0.67 7.78
C VAL A 68 7.74 0.54 8.50
N MET A 69 6.87 1.38 9.07
CA MET A 69 7.27 2.61 9.76
C MET A 69 8.04 2.38 11.08
N LYS A 70 8.06 1.14 11.61
CA LYS A 70 8.88 0.77 12.77
C LYS A 70 10.32 0.42 12.39
N THR A 71 10.58 0.17 11.10
CA THR A 71 11.91 -0.27 10.65
C THR A 71 12.90 0.89 10.60
N PRO A 72 14.20 0.65 10.86
CA PRO A 72 15.24 1.66 10.66
C PRO A 72 15.33 2.16 9.21
N LEU A 73 15.10 1.26 8.23
CA LEU A 73 15.15 1.59 6.80
C LEU A 73 14.16 2.70 6.42
N TYR A 74 12.94 2.67 6.96
CA TYR A 74 11.96 3.74 6.77
C TYR A 74 12.51 5.10 7.24
N TRP A 75 13.12 5.14 8.42
CA TRP A 75 13.64 6.39 8.99
C TRP A 75 14.84 6.92 8.21
N ILE A 76 15.76 6.05 7.78
CA ILE A 76 16.89 6.41 6.92
C ILE A 76 16.39 7.09 5.64
N SER A 77 15.51 6.42 4.88
CA SER A 77 14.97 6.98 3.63
C SER A 77 14.19 8.27 3.84
N ARG A 78 13.45 8.40 4.95
CA ARG A 78 12.71 9.63 5.26
C ARG A 78 13.64 10.80 5.59
N HIS A 79 14.77 10.56 6.26
CA HIS A 79 15.78 11.58 6.50
C HIS A 79 16.47 12.03 5.21
N GLU A 80 16.75 11.11 4.28
CA GLU A 80 17.35 11.44 2.99
C GLU A 80 16.45 12.33 2.12
N LEU A 81 15.13 12.11 2.15
CA LEU A 81 14.14 12.89 1.40
C LEU A 81 13.65 14.15 2.12
N ALA A 82 14.01 14.39 3.38
CA ALA A 82 13.57 15.57 4.15
C ALA A 82 13.97 16.92 3.51
N ARG A 83 14.77 16.91 2.44
CA ARG A 83 15.10 18.07 1.61
C ARG A 83 14.03 18.42 0.55
N SER A 84 12.94 17.66 0.44
CA SER A 84 11.85 17.85 -0.54
C SER A 84 10.47 17.67 0.12
N TRP A 85 10.06 18.61 0.98
CA TRP A 85 8.87 18.49 1.84
C TRP A 85 7.51 18.82 1.22
N ASP A 86 7.43 19.26 -0.04
CA ASP A 86 6.21 19.98 -0.50
C ASP A 86 5.17 19.17 -1.28
N ALA A 87 5.32 17.85 -1.45
CA ALA A 87 4.28 17.04 -2.07
C ALA A 87 3.73 16.03 -1.05
N GLU A 88 2.45 16.16 -0.68
CA GLU A 88 1.65 15.00 -0.26
C GLU A 88 1.07 14.37 -1.53
N PRO A 89 1.71 13.37 -2.15
CA PRO A 89 1.30 12.93 -3.47
C PRO A 89 0.11 11.96 -3.41
N TRP A 90 -0.31 11.55 -2.20
CA TRP A 90 -1.48 10.71 -1.99
C TRP A 90 -2.74 11.55 -1.82
N THR A 91 -3.73 11.28 -2.66
CA THR A 91 -5.09 11.85 -2.58
C THR A 91 -5.93 11.19 -1.50
N ALA A 92 -7.09 11.78 -1.17
CA ALA A 92 -8.06 11.14 -0.30
C ALA A 92 -8.51 9.77 -0.85
N ALA A 93 -8.62 8.79 0.04
CA ALA A 93 -9.12 7.48 -0.35
C ALA A 93 -10.61 7.55 -0.69
N ARG A 94 -11.01 6.92 -1.79
CA ARG A 94 -12.40 6.84 -2.24
C ARG A 94 -12.82 5.39 -2.35
N GLN A 95 -13.92 5.04 -1.70
CA GLN A 95 -14.58 3.76 -1.93
C GLN A 95 -15.43 3.83 -3.20
N ASP A 96 -15.29 2.82 -4.04
CA ASP A 96 -16.15 2.61 -5.18
C ASP A 96 -17.33 1.72 -4.76
N PRO A 97 -18.58 2.18 -4.90
CA PRO A 97 -19.76 1.43 -4.48
C PRO A 97 -20.05 0.21 -5.36
N ASP A 98 -19.53 0.18 -6.59
CA ASP A 98 -19.88 -0.86 -7.57
C ASP A 98 -19.00 -2.10 -7.42
N ASP A 99 -17.72 -1.93 -7.05
CA ASP A 99 -16.78 -3.05 -6.90
C ASP A 99 -16.30 -3.28 -5.45
N GLY A 100 -16.61 -2.38 -4.51
CA GLY A 100 -16.22 -2.49 -3.11
C GLY A 100 -14.73 -2.24 -2.85
N PHE A 101 -13.98 -1.69 -3.82
CA PHE A 101 -12.59 -1.30 -3.64
C PHE A 101 -12.46 0.11 -3.10
N VAL A 102 -11.37 0.33 -2.37
CA VAL A 102 -10.92 1.62 -1.89
C VAL A 102 -9.69 2.01 -2.71
N TYR A 103 -9.80 3.12 -3.44
CA TYR A 103 -8.77 3.65 -4.31
C TYR A 103 -8.07 4.84 -3.67
N VAL A 104 -6.75 4.88 -3.79
CA VAL A 104 -5.91 6.01 -3.38
C VAL A 104 -4.99 6.35 -4.55
N SER A 105 -5.16 7.53 -5.15
CA SER A 105 -4.20 8.01 -6.15
C SER A 105 -2.94 8.51 -5.47
N GLY A 106 -1.79 8.19 -6.06
CA GLY A 106 -0.46 8.52 -5.56
C GLY A 106 0.64 7.61 -6.13
N PRO A 107 1.88 7.74 -5.65
CA PRO A 107 3.05 7.08 -6.22
C PRO A 107 3.11 5.60 -5.79
N CYS A 108 2.36 4.75 -6.47
CA CYS A 108 2.44 3.30 -6.35
C CYS A 108 3.16 2.71 -7.55
N GLY A 109 4.33 2.09 -7.34
CA GLY A 109 5.17 1.54 -8.39
C GLY A 109 5.81 2.58 -9.30
N ARG A 110 6.63 2.08 -10.22
CA ARG A 110 7.29 2.92 -11.22
C ARG A 110 6.29 3.27 -12.33
N ALA A 111 6.15 4.54 -12.65
CA ALA A 111 5.33 4.97 -13.78
C ALA A 111 5.79 4.28 -15.07
N ASP A 112 4.82 3.78 -15.83
CA ASP A 112 5.03 3.20 -17.16
C ASP A 112 3.93 3.70 -18.12
N GLY A 113 3.91 3.17 -19.35
CA GLY A 113 2.93 3.54 -20.37
C GLY A 113 1.56 2.85 -20.21
N SER A 114 1.35 2.03 -19.18
CA SER A 114 0.11 1.29 -19.00
C SER A 114 -1.02 2.18 -18.48
N VAL A 115 -2.24 1.89 -18.94
CA VAL A 115 -3.42 2.69 -18.61
C VAL A 115 -4.38 1.90 -17.72
N GLY A 116 -4.68 2.48 -16.57
CA GLY A 116 -5.72 2.03 -15.66
C GLY A 116 -5.27 0.96 -14.66
N TYR A 117 -6.15 0.71 -13.70
CA TYR A 117 -5.94 -0.24 -12.62
C TYR A 117 -5.95 -1.68 -13.14
N ARG A 118 -4.98 -2.50 -12.69
CA ARG A 118 -4.90 -3.93 -12.99
C ARG A 118 -4.64 -4.75 -11.73
N PRO A 119 -5.19 -5.96 -11.60
CA PRO A 119 -4.89 -6.87 -10.51
C PRO A 119 -3.39 -7.16 -10.42
N VAL A 120 -2.83 -7.10 -9.22
CA VAL A 120 -1.42 -7.37 -8.92
C VAL A 120 -1.31 -8.15 -7.62
N TYR A 121 -0.23 -8.90 -7.45
CA TYR A 121 0.09 -9.57 -6.18
C TYR A 121 0.84 -8.66 -5.20
N HIS A 122 1.47 -7.61 -5.73
CA HIS A 122 2.39 -6.75 -4.99
C HIS A 122 2.07 -5.28 -5.25
N LEU A 123 2.07 -4.49 -4.18
CA LEU A 123 2.00 -3.04 -4.23
C LEU A 123 3.36 -2.46 -3.82
N PRO A 124 4.20 -2.05 -4.77
CA PRO A 124 5.44 -1.34 -4.48
C PRO A 124 5.17 0.12 -4.07
N VAL A 125 5.68 0.53 -2.91
CA VAL A 125 5.59 1.92 -2.42
C VAL A 125 6.96 2.35 -1.91
N ALA A 126 7.47 3.48 -2.40
CA ALA A 126 8.73 4.04 -1.91
C ALA A 126 8.63 4.35 -0.40
N LEU A 127 9.67 4.05 0.38
CA LEU A 127 9.65 4.21 1.84
C LEU A 127 9.33 5.65 2.27
N ALA A 128 9.77 6.63 1.50
CA ALA A 128 9.45 8.03 1.74
C ALA A 128 7.93 8.34 1.68
N GLU A 129 7.19 7.58 0.86
CA GLU A 129 5.77 7.81 0.58
C GLU A 129 4.84 7.05 1.53
N VAL A 130 5.38 6.09 2.30
CA VAL A 130 4.63 5.22 3.23
C VAL A 130 3.82 6.02 4.25
N ARG A 131 4.35 7.15 4.73
CA ARG A 131 3.65 8.01 5.70
C ARG A 131 2.38 8.61 5.11
N GLY A 132 2.45 9.11 3.88
CA GLY A 132 1.30 9.70 3.19
C GLY A 132 0.20 8.67 2.99
N LEU A 133 0.58 7.46 2.54
CA LEU A 133 -0.36 6.34 2.41
C LEU A 133 -1.02 5.99 3.75
N ARG A 134 -0.26 5.91 4.85
CA ARG A 134 -0.80 5.66 6.20
C ARG A 134 -1.91 6.65 6.58
N ILE A 135 -1.66 7.94 6.34
CA ILE A 135 -2.60 9.01 6.70
C ILE A 135 -3.92 8.83 5.94
N ARG A 136 -3.86 8.54 4.63
CA ARG A 136 -5.05 8.38 3.79
C ARG A 136 -5.86 7.14 4.14
N LEU A 137 -5.19 6.00 4.37
CA LEU A 137 -5.85 4.76 4.79
C LEU A 137 -6.47 4.89 6.19
N GLY A 138 -5.75 5.52 7.13
CA GLY A 138 -6.26 5.77 8.48
C GLY A 138 -7.47 6.70 8.50
N ALA A 139 -7.44 7.78 7.71
CA ALA A 139 -8.57 8.69 7.57
C ALA A 139 -9.82 8.00 6.99
N HIS A 140 -9.64 7.11 6.00
CA HIS A 140 -10.73 6.33 5.43
C HIS A 140 -11.41 5.42 6.46
N LEU A 141 -10.63 4.65 7.22
CA LEU A 141 -11.18 3.78 8.27
C LEU A 141 -11.82 4.57 9.41
N GLY A 142 -11.27 5.74 9.75
CA GLY A 142 -11.88 6.65 10.73
C GLY A 142 -13.23 7.21 10.28
N ALA A 143 -13.37 7.56 9.00
CA ALA A 143 -14.62 8.05 8.43
C ALA A 143 -15.70 6.96 8.36
N GLY A 144 -15.33 5.71 8.08
CA GLY A 144 -16.25 4.57 8.06
C GLY A 144 -16.75 4.11 9.43
N SER A 145 -16.07 4.50 10.52
CA SER A 145 -16.45 4.16 11.90
C SER A 145 -17.49 5.11 12.52
N LEU A 146 -17.88 6.17 11.81
CA LEU A 146 -18.81 7.21 12.29
C LEU A 146 -20.25 7.03 11.80
N VAL A 147 -20.61 5.83 11.31
CA VAL A 147 -21.95 5.49 10.82
C VAL A 147 -22.56 4.38 11.67
#